data_AF-A0A7X7G294-F1
#
_entry.id   AF-A0A7X7G294-F1
#
_cell.length_a   1.000
_cell.length_b   1.000
_cell.length_c   1.000
_cell.angle_alpha   90.00
_cell.angle_beta   90.00
_cell.angle_gamma   90.00
#
_symmetry.space_group_name_H-M   'P 1'
#
loop_
_entity.id
_entity.type
_entity.pdbx_description
1 polymer ?
#
loop_
_entity_poly.entity_id
_entity_poly.type
_entity_poly.pdbx_seq_one_letter_code
_entity_poly.pdbx_strand_id
1 'polypeptide(L)'
;FGTPWPPFDYGSGMGVESVSRKEAVALGLLGPDDHVESAEAEFNAALEASVKDVPPEWRAKLQAEFGDQVVFKGDTASWQGNLIGDLVDRVTAYGVDRPFDSRVFKGQQIDLGQATQRARELAAPHMDISRMKLKLAPDNIKHFFDSHGLDGETRGDQRPITKLDVELVPHVWRNPDKVEPGKAPRSLVFWKRLLGKTRVVEWQQYQGQSVMIPTSMLIKK
;
A
#
# COMPACT_ATOMS: atom_id res chain seq x y z
N PHE A 1 14.65 19.04 -37.84
CA PHE A 1 13.33 18.39 -37.88
C PHE A 1 13.52 17.01 -38.49
N GLY A 2 13.53 15.92 -37.70
CA GLY A 2 13.90 14.61 -38.28
C GLY A 2 13.94 13.39 -37.37
N THR A 3 13.34 13.42 -36.18
CA THR A 3 13.18 12.20 -35.37
C THR A 3 11.68 11.88 -35.31
N PRO A 4 11.21 10.79 -35.96
CA PRO A 4 9.83 10.34 -35.79
C PRO A 4 9.72 9.74 -34.40
N TRP A 5 9.01 10.43 -33.50
CA TRP A 5 8.53 9.82 -32.28
C TRP A 5 7.45 8.79 -32.66
N PRO A 6 7.51 7.55 -32.14
CA PRO A 6 6.39 6.63 -32.30
C PRO A 6 5.13 7.21 -31.61
N PRO A 7 3.91 6.95 -32.12
CA PRO A 7 2.71 7.74 -31.83
C PRO A 7 2.03 7.32 -30.51
N PHE A 8 2.80 7.25 -29.43
CA PHE A 8 2.29 6.88 -28.11
C PHE A 8 1.81 8.11 -27.34
N ASP A 9 0.74 8.74 -27.82
CA ASP A 9 0.02 9.73 -27.01
C ASP A 9 -0.98 9.03 -26.07
N TYR A 10 -1.18 9.60 -24.88
CA TYR A 10 -2.17 9.15 -23.91
C TYR A 10 -3.58 9.25 -24.53
N GLY A 11 -4.24 8.12 -24.74
CA GLY A 11 -5.54 8.03 -25.41
C GLY A 11 -5.50 7.71 -26.91
N SER A 12 -4.34 7.34 -27.47
CA SER A 12 -4.16 7.06 -28.91
C SER A 12 -4.97 5.87 -29.46
N GLY A 13 -5.48 4.96 -28.62
CA GLY A 13 -6.34 3.85 -29.07
C GLY A 13 -5.65 2.82 -29.98
N MET A 14 -4.33 2.94 -30.18
CA MET A 14 -3.51 1.95 -30.88
C MET A 14 -3.30 0.73 -29.97
N GLY A 15 -4.22 -0.23 -30.10
CA GLY A 15 -4.35 -1.46 -29.32
C GLY A 15 -3.05 -2.24 -29.16
N VAL A 16 -2.40 -2.03 -28.01
CA VAL A 16 -1.41 -2.96 -27.49
C VAL A 16 -2.13 -4.12 -26.84
N GLU A 17 -1.95 -5.31 -27.40
CA GLU A 17 -2.45 -6.55 -26.83
C GLU A 17 -1.37 -7.16 -25.93
N SER A 18 -1.78 -7.70 -24.79
CA SER A 18 -0.86 -8.45 -23.93
C SER A 18 -0.57 -9.79 -24.59
N VAL A 19 0.65 -10.00 -25.07
CA VAL A 19 1.08 -11.30 -25.60
C VAL A 19 1.62 -12.17 -24.48
N SER A 20 1.32 -13.47 -24.55
CA SER A 20 1.88 -14.43 -23.60
C SER A 20 3.39 -14.66 -23.88
N ARG A 21 4.16 -15.11 -22.89
CA ARG A 21 5.59 -15.46 -23.09
C ARG A 21 5.78 -16.45 -24.23
N LYS A 22 4.91 -17.46 -24.33
CA LYS A 22 4.94 -18.46 -25.40
C LYS A 22 4.80 -17.82 -26.78
N GLU A 23 3.91 -16.84 -26.89
CA GLU A 23 3.67 -16.09 -28.11
C GLU A 23 4.83 -15.14 -28.44
N ALA A 24 5.39 -14.46 -27.43
CA ALA A 24 6.60 -13.66 -27.61
C ALA A 24 7.79 -14.51 -28.11
N VAL A 25 7.96 -15.74 -27.61
CA VAL A 25 8.98 -16.68 -28.11
C VAL A 25 8.69 -17.12 -29.54
N ALA A 26 7.44 -17.44 -29.86
CA ALA A 26 7.05 -17.84 -31.21
C ALA A 26 7.24 -16.71 -32.24
N LEU A 27 7.06 -15.46 -31.82
CA LEU A 27 7.28 -14.26 -32.63
C LEU A 27 8.76 -13.84 -32.71
N GLY A 28 9.67 -14.55 -32.02
CA GLY A 28 11.09 -14.23 -31.97
C GLY A 28 11.42 -12.96 -31.19
N LEU A 29 10.48 -12.46 -30.38
CA LEU A 29 10.68 -11.31 -29.49
C LEU A 29 11.49 -11.69 -28.24
N LEU A 30 11.44 -12.97 -27.85
CA LEU A 30 12.24 -13.55 -26.75
C LEU A 30 12.80 -14.90 -27.18
N GLY A 31 14.01 -15.21 -26.76
CA GLY A 31 14.53 -16.57 -26.76
C GLY A 31 13.82 -17.46 -25.72
N PRO A 32 13.81 -18.80 -25.90
CA PRO A 32 13.21 -19.72 -24.93
C PRO A 32 13.83 -19.57 -23.53
N ASP A 33 15.13 -19.26 -23.48
CA ASP A 33 15.92 -19.10 -22.25
C ASP A 33 16.10 -17.64 -21.83
N ASP A 34 15.49 -16.68 -22.55
CA ASP A 34 15.64 -15.27 -22.23
C ASP A 34 14.88 -14.91 -20.96
N HIS A 35 15.60 -14.50 -19.92
CA HIS A 35 15.02 -13.92 -18.73
C HIS A 35 14.87 -12.42 -18.94
N VAL A 36 13.63 -11.96 -19.05
CA VAL A 36 13.32 -10.52 -19.06
C VAL A 36 13.42 -10.04 -17.62
N GLU A 37 14.53 -9.40 -17.27
CA GLU A 37 14.61 -8.61 -16.05
C GLU A 37 13.87 -7.30 -16.29
N SER A 38 13.09 -6.85 -15.29
CA SER A 38 12.53 -5.51 -15.35
C SER A 38 13.68 -4.51 -15.38
N ALA A 39 13.81 -3.75 -16.47
CA ALA A 39 14.76 -2.65 -16.58
C ALA A 39 14.31 -1.42 -15.78
N GLU A 40 13.18 -1.47 -15.10
CA GLU A 40 12.80 -0.43 -14.16
C GLU A 40 13.79 -0.46 -13.00
N ALA A 41 14.78 0.44 -13.06
CA ALA A 41 15.34 1.02 -11.84
C ALA A 41 14.14 1.28 -10.91
N GLU A 42 14.20 0.80 -9.66
CA GLU A 42 13.08 0.99 -8.74
C GLU A 42 12.63 2.44 -8.86
N PHE A 43 11.37 2.67 -9.22
CA PHE A 43 10.83 4.01 -9.47
C PHE A 43 11.18 5.01 -8.34
N ASN A 44 11.47 4.47 -7.14
CA ASN A 44 11.87 5.19 -5.94
C ASN A 44 13.38 5.22 -5.62
N ALA A 45 14.25 4.52 -6.36
CA ALA A 45 15.70 4.55 -6.16
C ALA A 45 16.30 5.97 -6.33
N ALA A 46 15.60 6.85 -7.04
CA ALA A 46 15.97 8.26 -7.21
C ALA A 46 15.24 9.22 -6.25
N LEU A 47 14.34 8.74 -5.40
CA LEU A 47 13.62 9.54 -4.41
C LEU A 47 14.47 9.70 -3.14
N GLU A 48 15.66 10.26 -3.33
CA GLU A 48 16.58 10.65 -2.27
C GLU A 48 16.73 12.16 -2.23
N ALA A 49 16.78 12.73 -1.03
CA ALA A 49 17.02 14.15 -0.83
C ALA A 49 18.09 14.37 0.23
N SER A 50 18.95 15.35 -0.01
CA SER A 50 19.83 15.87 1.04
C SER A 50 18.98 16.49 2.14
N VAL A 51 19.27 16.09 3.37
CA VAL A 51 18.69 16.65 4.60
C VAL A 51 19.74 17.31 5.48
N LYS A 52 20.96 17.54 4.97
CA LYS A 52 22.09 18.14 5.71
C LYS A 52 21.67 19.38 6.51
N ASP A 53 20.94 20.29 5.87
CA ASP A 53 20.51 21.55 6.46
C ASP A 53 19.10 21.46 7.09
N VAL A 54 18.47 20.29 7.08
CA VAL A 54 17.20 20.03 7.78
C VAL A 54 17.50 19.75 9.25
N PRO A 55 16.99 20.57 10.16
CA PRO A 55 17.24 20.39 11.59
C PRO A 55 16.74 19.02 12.10
N PRO A 56 17.41 18.43 13.12
CA PRO A 56 17.08 17.10 13.63
C PRO A 56 15.62 16.92 14.05
N GLU A 57 14.99 17.97 14.59
CA GLU A 57 13.58 17.94 15.00
C GLU A 57 12.62 17.77 13.82
N TRP A 58 12.96 18.30 12.64
CA TRP A 58 12.15 18.11 11.44
C TRP A 58 12.34 16.71 10.85
N ARG A 59 13.56 16.17 10.91
CA ARG A 59 13.82 14.75 10.56
C ARG A 59 13.01 13.82 11.48
N ALA A 60 12.97 14.10 12.78
CA ALA A 60 12.19 13.35 13.75
C ALA A 60 10.67 13.44 13.49
N LYS A 61 10.15 14.61 13.09
CA LYS A 61 8.75 14.77 12.68
C LYS A 61 8.41 13.95 11.43
N LEU A 62 9.27 13.98 10.42
CA LEU A 62 9.10 13.16 9.21
C LEU A 62 9.07 11.67 9.57
N GLN A 63 10.00 11.20 10.42
CA GLN A 63 9.98 9.82 10.90
C GLN A 63 8.70 9.49 11.69
N ALA A 64 8.20 10.43 12.50
CA ALA A 64 6.98 10.23 13.27
C ALA A 64 5.73 10.13 12.39
N GLU A 65 5.64 10.91 11.30
CA GLU A 65 4.48 10.94 10.41
C GLU A 65 4.51 9.84 9.33
N PHE A 66 5.68 9.49 8.82
CA PHE A 66 5.83 8.53 7.71
C PHE A 66 6.33 7.15 8.14
N GLY A 67 6.85 7.03 9.38
CA GLY A 67 7.39 5.77 9.88
C GLY A 67 8.50 5.25 8.98
N ASP A 68 8.50 3.95 8.74
CA ASP A 68 9.52 3.23 7.96
C ASP A 68 9.48 3.57 6.46
N GLN A 69 8.47 4.34 5.99
CA GLN A 69 8.45 4.83 4.61
C GLN A 69 9.53 5.88 4.32
N VAL A 70 10.14 6.46 5.35
CA VAL A 70 11.31 7.33 5.21
C VAL A 70 12.47 6.74 5.99
N VAL A 71 13.65 6.71 5.37
CA VAL A 71 14.88 6.21 5.99
C VAL A 71 15.94 7.29 5.91
N PHE A 72 16.53 7.64 7.05
CA PHE A 72 17.63 8.59 7.13
C PHE A 72 18.97 7.83 7.23
N LYS A 73 19.90 8.12 6.32
CA LYS A 73 21.28 7.62 6.34
C LYS A 73 22.23 8.81 6.30
N GLY A 74 22.74 9.21 7.46
CA GLY A 74 23.56 10.42 7.59
C GLY A 74 22.78 11.68 7.19
N ASP A 75 23.23 12.32 6.11
CA ASP A 75 22.61 13.54 5.56
C ASP A 75 21.69 13.27 4.36
N THR A 76 21.33 12.02 4.11
CA THR A 76 20.39 11.63 3.06
C THR A 76 19.12 11.06 3.67
N ALA A 77 17.96 11.45 3.13
CA ALA A 77 16.69 10.77 3.35
C ALA A 77 16.25 10.09 2.06
N SER A 78 15.81 8.84 2.17
CA SER A 78 15.31 8.04 1.04
C SER A 78 13.87 7.60 1.30
N TRP A 79 13.02 7.68 0.28
CA TRP A 79 11.64 7.18 0.35
C TRP A 79 11.58 5.67 0.03
N GLN A 80 10.92 4.89 0.88
CA GLN A 80 10.73 3.46 0.69
C GLN A 80 9.37 3.19 0.03
N GLY A 81 9.23 3.54 -1.25
CA GLY A 81 7.92 3.52 -1.92
C GLY A 81 7.35 2.12 -2.16
N ASN A 82 8.20 1.09 -2.28
CA ASN A 82 7.77 -0.30 -2.48
C ASN A 82 7.58 -1.08 -1.17
N LEU A 83 7.91 -0.49 -0.01
CA LEU A 83 7.97 -1.18 1.28
C LEU A 83 6.74 -2.05 1.60
N ILE A 84 5.54 -1.49 1.35
CA ILE A 84 4.27 -2.18 1.58
C ILE A 84 4.06 -3.28 0.55
N GLY A 85 4.31 -2.97 -0.73
CA GLY A 85 4.20 -3.91 -1.83
C GLY A 85 5.12 -5.11 -1.66
N ASP A 86 6.37 -4.89 -1.26
CA ASP A 86 7.35 -5.95 -1.02
C ASP A 86 6.92 -6.85 0.14
N LEU A 87 6.31 -6.28 1.19
CA LEU A 87 5.78 -7.09 2.27
C LEU A 87 4.60 -7.94 1.81
N VAL A 88 3.69 -7.38 1.00
CA VAL A 88 2.59 -8.13 0.39
C VAL A 88 3.12 -9.28 -0.47
N ASP A 89 4.11 -9.02 -1.33
CA ASP A 89 4.71 -10.03 -2.20
C ASP A 89 5.36 -11.15 -1.37
N ARG A 90 6.13 -10.81 -0.33
CA ARG A 90 6.73 -11.82 0.57
C ARG A 90 5.68 -12.69 1.26
N VAL A 91 4.61 -12.09 1.79
CA VAL A 91 3.55 -12.83 2.50
C VAL A 91 2.78 -13.72 1.54
N THR A 92 2.43 -13.22 0.36
CA THR A 92 1.68 -13.98 -0.63
C THR A 92 2.52 -15.10 -1.26
N ALA A 93 3.81 -14.87 -1.51
CA ALA A 93 4.75 -15.89 -1.99
C ALA A 93 4.99 -17.00 -0.97
N TYR A 94 4.86 -16.73 0.33
CA TYR A 94 4.94 -17.76 1.37
C TYR A 94 3.76 -18.75 1.30
N GLY A 95 2.62 -18.33 0.77
CA GLY A 95 1.38 -19.10 0.68
C GLY A 95 0.35 -18.64 1.71
N VAL A 96 -0.76 -18.05 1.24
CA VAL A 96 -1.84 -17.52 2.09
C VAL A 96 -2.73 -18.63 2.65
N ASP A 97 -2.69 -19.82 2.06
CA ASP A 97 -3.37 -21.06 2.47
C ASP A 97 -2.65 -21.79 3.62
N ARG A 98 -1.38 -21.48 3.85
CA ARG A 98 -0.56 -22.12 4.88
C ARG A 98 -0.81 -21.53 6.26
N PRO A 99 -0.62 -22.27 7.37
CA PRO A 99 -0.58 -21.67 8.70
C PRO A 99 0.49 -20.56 8.78
N PHE A 100 0.16 -19.46 9.45
CA PHE A 100 1.10 -18.35 9.64
C PHE A 100 2.29 -18.80 10.51
N ASP A 101 3.52 -18.63 10.02
CA ASP A 101 4.74 -18.88 10.80
C ASP A 101 5.36 -17.55 11.26
N SER A 102 5.18 -17.23 12.53
CA SER A 102 5.72 -16.01 13.13
C SER A 102 7.24 -15.93 13.15
N ARG A 103 7.95 -17.06 13.00
CA ARG A 103 9.42 -17.10 12.93
C ARG A 103 9.92 -16.62 11.58
N VAL A 104 9.23 -16.97 10.50
CA VAL A 104 9.55 -16.52 9.12
C VAL A 104 9.42 -15.01 9.01
N PHE A 105 8.37 -14.46 9.64
CA PHE A 105 8.00 -13.05 9.54
C PHE A 105 8.49 -12.19 10.70
N LYS A 106 9.37 -12.72 11.56
CA LYS A 106 9.88 -12.02 12.73
C LYS A 106 10.55 -10.71 12.34
N GLY A 107 10.08 -9.60 12.91
CA GLY A 107 10.65 -8.26 12.68
C GLY A 107 10.26 -7.61 11.35
N GLN A 108 9.39 -8.22 10.54
CA GLN A 108 8.93 -7.67 9.26
C GLN A 108 7.70 -6.77 9.37
N GLN A 109 7.34 -6.36 10.58
CA GLN A 109 6.26 -5.40 10.80
C GLN A 109 6.69 -4.00 10.38
N ILE A 110 5.82 -3.31 9.65
CA ILE A 110 6.07 -1.94 9.18
C ILE A 110 5.33 -0.94 10.08
N ASP A 111 6.03 0.09 10.55
CA ASP A 111 5.44 1.31 11.13
C ASP A 111 5.19 2.31 9.99
N LEU A 112 3.93 2.70 9.79
CA LEU A 112 3.51 3.67 8.77
C LEU A 112 3.23 5.05 9.37
N GLY A 113 3.66 5.28 10.60
CA GLY A 113 3.63 6.57 11.28
C GLY A 113 2.32 6.87 12.00
N GLN A 114 2.31 8.04 12.63
CA GLN A 114 1.21 8.54 13.44
C GLN A 114 0.05 9.08 12.61
N ALA A 115 -1.12 9.24 13.22
CA ALA A 115 -2.22 9.97 12.61
C ALA A 115 -1.84 11.44 12.42
N THR A 116 -2.09 11.98 11.22
CA THR A 116 -1.87 13.41 10.94
C THR A 116 -2.83 14.28 11.75
N GLN A 117 -2.58 15.59 11.78
CA GLN A 117 -3.51 16.55 12.38
C GLN A 117 -4.94 16.39 11.83
N ARG A 118 -5.10 16.33 10.51
CA ARG A 118 -6.43 16.17 9.89
C ARG A 118 -7.14 14.89 10.33
N ALA A 119 -6.44 13.77 10.33
CA ALA A 119 -7.01 12.50 10.77
C ALA A 119 -7.46 12.57 12.24
N ARG A 120 -6.65 13.19 13.10
CA ARG A 120 -6.97 13.41 14.51
C ARG A 120 -8.18 14.31 14.69
N GLU A 121 -8.27 15.41 13.96
CA GLU A 121 -9.40 16.34 14.03
C GLU A 121 -10.72 15.68 13.62
N LEU A 122 -10.72 14.89 12.55
CA LEU A 122 -11.90 14.16 12.10
C LEU A 122 -12.29 13.03 13.06
N ALA A 123 -11.31 12.40 13.73
CA ALA A 123 -11.56 11.33 14.69
C ALA A 123 -11.96 11.85 16.08
N ALA A 124 -11.53 13.05 16.48
CA ALA A 124 -11.69 13.59 17.84
C ALA A 124 -13.13 13.55 18.40
N PRO A 125 -14.21 13.78 17.62
CA PRO A 125 -15.58 13.64 18.11
C PRO A 125 -15.97 12.22 18.53
N HIS A 126 -15.18 11.22 18.12
CA HIS A 126 -15.50 9.80 18.29
C HIS A 126 -14.46 9.09 19.18
N MET A 127 -13.18 9.41 19.02
CA MET A 127 -12.07 8.79 19.76
C MET A 127 -10.78 9.60 19.61
N ASP A 128 -10.00 9.71 20.69
CA ASP A 128 -8.64 10.26 20.63
C ASP A 128 -7.66 9.23 20.04
N ILE A 129 -7.13 9.53 18.85
CA ILE A 129 -6.12 8.73 18.15
C ILE A 129 -4.74 9.39 18.16
N SER A 130 -4.52 10.44 18.95
CA SER A 130 -3.29 11.24 18.95
C SER A 130 -2.01 10.47 19.26
N ARG A 131 -2.13 9.35 19.98
CA ARG A 131 -1.02 8.45 20.35
C ARG A 131 -0.93 7.20 19.48
N MET A 132 -1.80 7.07 18.49
CA MET A 132 -1.89 5.87 17.65
C MET A 132 -0.94 5.97 16.46
N LYS A 133 -0.39 4.81 16.10
CA LYS A 133 0.42 4.59 14.91
C LYS A 133 -0.21 3.53 14.05
N LEU A 134 -0.16 3.73 12.73
CA LEU A 134 -0.52 2.69 11.79
C LEU A 134 0.63 1.69 11.71
N LYS A 135 0.32 0.42 11.94
CA LYS A 135 1.26 -0.68 11.76
C LYS A 135 0.68 -1.74 10.86
N LEU A 136 1.50 -2.24 9.96
CA LEU A 136 1.15 -3.33 9.06
C LEU A 136 1.98 -4.55 9.43
N ALA A 137 1.33 -5.56 10.00
CA ALA A 137 2.00 -6.81 10.33
C ALA A 137 1.75 -7.86 9.24
N PRO A 138 2.69 -8.81 9.05
CA PRO A 138 2.56 -9.86 8.03
C PRO A 138 1.32 -10.76 8.23
N ASP A 139 0.93 -10.99 9.49
CA ASP A 139 -0.27 -11.78 9.83
C ASP A 139 -1.57 -11.10 9.34
N ASN A 140 -1.68 -9.77 9.50
CA ASN A 140 -2.81 -9.00 8.97
C ASN A 140 -2.90 -9.12 7.44
N ILE A 141 -1.75 -9.01 6.74
CA ILE A 141 -1.71 -9.16 5.28
C ILE A 141 -2.17 -10.55 4.87
N LYS A 142 -1.64 -11.60 5.52
CA LYS A 142 -2.04 -12.98 5.21
C LYS A 142 -3.56 -13.12 5.38
N HIS A 143 -4.10 -12.66 6.51
CA HIS A 143 -5.54 -12.71 6.77
C HIS A 143 -6.34 -11.98 5.68
N PHE A 144 -5.88 -10.81 5.20
CA PHE A 144 -6.56 -10.09 4.12
C PHE A 144 -6.66 -10.91 2.85
N PHE A 145 -5.58 -11.54 2.41
CA PHE A 145 -5.60 -12.30 1.16
C PHE A 145 -6.28 -13.66 1.29
N ASP A 146 -6.21 -14.29 2.47
CA ASP A 146 -6.88 -15.55 2.78
C ASP A 146 -8.42 -15.37 2.81
N SER A 147 -8.91 -14.31 3.47
CA SER A 147 -10.35 -14.10 3.67
C SER A 147 -11.02 -13.15 2.68
N HIS A 148 -10.25 -12.26 2.05
CA HIS A 148 -10.78 -11.18 1.21
C HIS A 148 -10.00 -11.01 -0.10
N GLY A 149 -9.05 -11.89 -0.40
CA GLY A 149 -8.33 -11.92 -1.67
C GLY A 149 -9.20 -12.45 -2.82
N LEU A 150 -8.56 -12.72 -3.95
CA LEU A 150 -9.24 -13.18 -5.18
C LEU A 150 -10.11 -14.42 -4.95
N ASP A 151 -9.61 -15.36 -4.16
CA ASP A 151 -10.27 -16.64 -3.90
C ASP A 151 -11.03 -16.67 -2.55
N GLY A 152 -10.81 -15.67 -1.69
CA GLY A 152 -11.39 -15.62 -0.34
C GLY A 152 -12.66 -14.80 -0.22
N GLU A 153 -12.86 -13.80 -1.08
CA GLU A 153 -14.00 -12.89 -0.98
C GLU A 153 -15.32 -13.58 -1.38
N THR A 154 -16.24 -13.69 -0.43
CA THR A 154 -17.51 -14.40 -0.59
C THR A 154 -18.73 -13.48 -0.63
N ARG A 155 -18.55 -12.19 -0.38
CA ARG A 155 -19.65 -11.22 -0.30
C ARG A 155 -19.89 -10.56 -1.65
N GLY A 156 -21.09 -10.73 -2.19
CA GLY A 156 -21.45 -10.21 -3.52
C GLY A 156 -21.49 -8.67 -3.64
N ASP A 157 -21.47 -7.94 -2.53
CA ASP A 157 -21.38 -6.48 -2.47
C ASP A 157 -19.92 -5.96 -2.38
N GLN A 158 -18.95 -6.87 -2.33
CA GLN A 158 -17.53 -6.56 -2.19
C GLN A 158 -16.76 -7.07 -3.40
N ARG A 159 -15.61 -6.46 -3.64
CA ARG A 159 -14.63 -7.01 -4.58
C ARG A 159 -13.41 -7.49 -3.81
N PRO A 160 -12.68 -8.49 -4.34
CA PRO A 160 -11.41 -8.90 -3.80
C PRO A 160 -10.45 -7.75 -3.55
N ILE A 161 -9.74 -7.84 -2.43
CA ILE A 161 -8.61 -6.99 -2.07
C ILE A 161 -7.42 -7.37 -2.96
N THR A 162 -6.77 -6.34 -3.49
CA THR A 162 -5.57 -6.42 -4.32
C THR A 162 -4.37 -5.83 -3.58
N LYS A 163 -3.16 -6.11 -4.05
CA LYS A 163 -1.92 -5.47 -3.55
C LYS A 163 -2.03 -3.94 -3.51
N LEU A 164 -2.55 -3.34 -4.58
CA LEU A 164 -2.78 -1.89 -4.67
C LEU A 164 -3.70 -1.37 -3.55
N ASP A 165 -4.67 -2.16 -3.11
CA ASP A 165 -5.56 -1.75 -2.02
C ASP A 165 -4.81 -1.62 -0.70
N VAL A 166 -3.83 -2.50 -0.44
CA VAL A 166 -2.97 -2.46 0.74
C VAL A 166 -1.98 -1.30 0.65
N GLU A 167 -1.38 -1.07 -0.52
CA GLU A 167 -0.46 0.05 -0.76
C GLU A 167 -1.12 1.42 -0.55
N LEU A 168 -2.43 1.53 -0.77
CA LEU A 168 -3.17 2.78 -0.61
C LEU A 168 -3.63 3.07 0.83
N VAL A 169 -3.50 2.11 1.75
CA VAL A 169 -3.92 2.25 3.16
C VAL A 169 -3.32 3.47 3.87
N PRO A 170 -2.01 3.78 3.72
CA PRO A 170 -1.42 4.95 4.37
C PRO A 170 -2.09 6.26 3.96
N HIS A 171 -2.60 6.37 2.73
CA HIS A 171 -3.30 7.57 2.27
C HIS A 171 -4.63 7.77 3.00
N VAL A 172 -5.36 6.68 3.28
CA VAL A 172 -6.61 6.71 4.04
C VAL A 172 -6.34 7.11 5.50
N TRP A 173 -5.29 6.55 6.10
CA TRP A 173 -4.86 6.86 7.46
C TRP A 173 -4.42 8.33 7.62
N ARG A 174 -3.57 8.82 6.71
CA ARG A 174 -2.96 10.15 6.82
C ARG A 174 -3.87 11.28 6.39
N ASN A 175 -4.79 11.04 5.47
CA ASN A 175 -5.59 12.13 4.92
C ASN A 175 -7.02 11.65 4.61
N PRO A 176 -7.80 11.20 5.61
CA PRO A 176 -9.17 10.81 5.38
C PRO A 176 -10.02 12.01 4.96
N ASP A 177 -11.05 11.74 4.17
CA ASP A 177 -12.09 12.71 3.82
C ASP A 177 -13.17 12.75 4.91
N LYS A 178 -13.41 11.62 5.59
CA LYS A 178 -14.40 11.45 6.64
C LYS A 178 -13.96 10.34 7.61
N VAL A 179 -14.30 10.50 8.90
CA VAL A 179 -14.13 9.49 9.94
C VAL A 179 -15.46 9.32 10.68
N GLU A 180 -15.86 8.09 10.97
CA GLU A 180 -17.09 7.75 11.70
C GLU A 180 -16.82 6.64 12.73
N PRO A 181 -17.69 6.45 13.74
CA PRO A 181 -17.65 5.26 14.57
C PRO A 181 -17.88 3.99 13.74
N GLY A 182 -17.08 2.95 13.99
CA GLY A 182 -17.30 1.64 13.38
C GLY A 182 -18.34 0.79 14.10
N LYS A 183 -18.58 -0.42 13.58
CA LYS A 183 -19.61 -1.33 14.12
C LYS A 183 -19.12 -2.04 15.38
N ALA A 184 -17.81 -2.25 15.49
CA ALA A 184 -17.21 -2.88 16.65
C ALA A 184 -16.95 -1.85 17.77
N PRO A 185 -16.98 -2.26 19.05
CA PRO A 185 -16.57 -1.38 20.14
C PRO A 185 -15.15 -0.85 19.92
N ARG A 186 -14.97 0.45 20.17
CA ARG A 186 -13.70 1.16 19.98
C ARG A 186 -13.13 1.01 18.56
N SER A 187 -13.98 1.15 17.55
CA SER A 187 -13.55 1.21 16.16
C SER A 187 -13.93 2.52 15.48
N LEU A 188 -13.17 2.90 14.47
CA LEU A 188 -13.40 4.05 13.60
C LEU A 188 -13.30 3.62 12.14
N VAL A 189 -14.20 4.13 11.30
CA VAL A 189 -14.19 3.91 9.86
C VAL A 189 -13.70 5.17 9.16
N PHE A 190 -12.61 5.06 8.41
CA PHE A 190 -12.02 6.16 7.66
C PHE A 190 -12.39 6.00 6.20
N TRP A 191 -12.76 7.10 5.59
CA TRP A 191 -13.18 7.17 4.19
C TRP A 191 -12.23 8.06 3.42
N LYS A 192 -11.85 7.65 2.21
CA LYS A 192 -11.09 8.50 1.28
C LYS A 192 -11.41 8.21 -0.17
N ARG A 193 -11.61 9.25 -0.98
CA ARG A 193 -11.68 9.12 -2.43
C ARG A 193 -10.27 9.06 -3.02
N LEU A 194 -9.96 7.94 -3.66
CA LEU A 194 -8.68 7.68 -4.33
C LEU A 194 -8.96 7.05 -5.69
N LEU A 195 -8.30 7.57 -6.74
CA LEU A 195 -8.41 7.04 -8.10
C LEU A 195 -9.86 6.89 -8.58
N GLY A 196 -10.68 7.90 -8.29
CA GLY A 196 -12.12 7.92 -8.64
C GLY A 196 -13.02 7.05 -7.76
N LYS A 197 -12.47 6.26 -6.83
CA LYS A 197 -13.20 5.29 -5.99
C LYS A 197 -13.16 5.69 -4.51
N THR A 198 -14.19 5.34 -3.76
CA THR A 198 -14.21 5.53 -2.30
C THR A 198 -13.58 4.33 -1.62
N ARG A 199 -12.58 4.59 -0.78
CA ARG A 199 -11.91 3.61 0.07
C ARG A 199 -12.39 3.76 1.49
N VAL A 200 -12.59 2.62 2.14
CA VAL A 200 -13.15 2.54 3.50
C VAL A 200 -12.26 1.60 4.30
N VAL A 201 -11.76 2.06 5.44
CA VAL A 201 -10.90 1.26 6.32
C VAL A 201 -11.41 1.38 7.75
N GLU A 202 -11.72 0.26 8.40
CA GLU A 202 -12.22 0.22 9.78
C GLU A 202 -11.08 -0.13 10.76
N TRP A 203 -10.65 0.84 11.53
CA TRP A 203 -9.62 0.69 12.54
C TRP A 203 -10.26 0.30 13.87
N GLN A 204 -9.92 -0.86 14.44
CA GLN A 204 -10.38 -1.23 15.78
C GLN A 204 -9.23 -1.15 16.78
N GLN A 205 -9.44 -0.45 17.88
CA GLN A 205 -8.47 -0.39 18.97
C GLN A 205 -8.52 -1.69 19.79
N TYR A 206 -7.54 -2.58 19.59
CA TYR A 206 -7.32 -3.75 20.45
C TYR A 206 -5.87 -3.77 20.94
N GLN A 207 -5.68 -4.04 22.25
CA GLN A 207 -4.42 -4.25 22.99
C GLN A 207 -3.10 -3.85 22.28
N GLY A 208 -3.01 -2.62 21.77
CA GLY A 208 -1.77 -2.08 21.20
C GLY A 208 -1.33 -2.61 19.83
N GLN A 209 -2.18 -2.47 18.80
CA GLN A 209 -1.83 -2.27 17.36
C GLN A 209 -2.25 -3.41 16.42
N SER A 210 -3.47 -3.34 15.90
CA SER A 210 -3.87 -4.01 14.65
C SER A 210 -5.13 -3.39 14.05
N VAL A 211 -5.24 -3.56 12.74
CA VAL A 211 -6.14 -2.88 11.80
C VAL A 211 -7.01 -3.95 11.15
N MET A 212 -8.33 -3.76 11.09
CA MET A 212 -9.17 -4.51 10.15
C MET A 212 -9.24 -3.71 8.83
N ILE A 213 -9.09 -4.37 7.69
CA ILE A 213 -9.48 -3.79 6.40
C ILE A 213 -10.65 -4.64 5.90
N PRO A 214 -11.92 -4.34 6.27
CA PRO A 214 -13.02 -5.22 5.93
C PRO A 214 -13.77 -4.83 4.65
N THR A 215 -13.40 -3.78 3.90
CA THR A 215 -14.29 -3.30 2.82
C THR A 215 -13.60 -2.52 1.71
N SER A 216 -13.47 -3.15 0.54
CA SER A 216 -13.61 -2.43 -0.73
C SER A 216 -15.08 -2.49 -1.16
N MET A 217 -15.94 -1.63 -0.59
CA MET A 217 -17.29 -1.45 -1.13
C MET A 217 -17.19 -0.77 -2.49
N LEU A 218 -17.69 -1.44 -3.52
CA LEU A 218 -18.04 -0.74 -4.75
C LEU A 218 -19.41 -0.10 -4.50
N ILE A 219 -19.44 1.15 -4.05
CA ILE A 219 -20.68 1.93 -4.08
C ILE A 219 -20.99 2.15 -5.57
N LYS A 220 -21.89 1.34 -6.15
CA LYS A 220 -22.45 1.58 -7.47
C LYS A 220 -23.39 2.79 -7.40
N LYS A 221 -22.80 3.98 -7.36
CA LYS A 221 -23.49 5.28 -7.20
C LYS A 221 -24.32 5.42 -5.92
#